data_AF-A0A378BXY1-F1
#
_entry.id   AF-A0A378BXY1-F1
#
_cell.length_a   1.000
_cell.length_b   1.000
_cell.length_c   1.000
_cell.angle_alpha   90.00
_cell.angle_beta   90.00
_cell.angle_gamma   90.00
#
_symmetry.space_group_name_H-M   'P 1'
#
loop_
_entity.id
_entity.type
_entity.pdbx_description
1 polymer ?
#
loop_
_entity_poly.entity_id
_entity_poly.type
_entity_poly.pdbx_seq_one_letter_code
_entity_poly.pdbx_strand_id
1 'polypeptide(L)'
;MDQKRFAANLRNAGLPLTLPAGAEPNLSLILGGAGARLEDIVAAYSAFARHGKAARLRLKPSDPLTERALMSPGAAWIVRRILAGEAQPVPDASLPQAVPLAWKTGTSYGYRDAWAVGLNARYLIGIWTGRPDGTPVVGQFGFASAVPLLNQVNNLLLARPAMSRGGLPSDPRPATVSQGTICWPGGQDLPAGDSNCRRRLASWLLDASQPPTLLLPGQESVRGIRFPVWRNEHGERVAADCPGARESQVEVWPLPLDPWLPASERRRARLGPASESCPPLQTQDTAPLVLSGIRDGAVIKRLPGEARVMLPLQTSGGEGRRWWFINGEPLEAAGARTTLTLDKPGEWQLVVMDEAGQTAAASFTLQ
;
A
#
# COMPACT_ATOMS: atom_id res chain seq x y z
N MET A 1 -0.17 1.49 14.00
CA MET A 1 -0.92 0.22 14.12
C MET A 1 -0.18 -0.68 15.09
N ASP A 2 -0.80 -1.13 16.16
CA ASP A 2 -0.19 -2.06 17.12
C ASP A 2 -0.10 -3.47 16.48
N GLN A 3 1.12 -3.91 16.19
CA GLN A 3 1.40 -5.18 15.54
C GLN A 3 1.04 -6.37 16.43
N LYS A 4 1.16 -6.22 17.75
CA LYS A 4 0.77 -7.26 18.72
C LYS A 4 -0.74 -7.42 18.74
N ARG A 5 -1.48 -6.30 18.76
CA ARG A 5 -2.95 -6.33 18.66
C ARG A 5 -3.42 -6.96 17.35
N PHE A 6 -2.76 -6.65 16.23
CA PHE A 6 -3.09 -7.26 14.94
C PHE A 6 -2.89 -8.79 14.96
N ALA A 7 -1.73 -9.27 15.40
CA ALA A 7 -1.45 -10.71 15.52
C ALA A 7 -2.43 -11.41 16.49
N ALA A 8 -2.76 -10.75 17.62
CA ALA A 8 -3.72 -11.26 18.58
C ALA A 8 -5.14 -11.39 17.99
N ASN A 9 -5.58 -10.42 17.18
CA ASN A 9 -6.87 -10.47 16.50
C ASN A 9 -6.96 -11.63 15.50
N LEU A 10 -5.89 -11.84 14.70
CA LEU A 10 -5.82 -12.98 13.79
C LEU A 10 -5.87 -14.32 14.53
N ARG A 11 -5.07 -14.46 15.60
CA ARG A 11 -5.10 -15.65 16.45
C ARG A 11 -6.48 -15.88 17.06
N ASN A 12 -7.14 -14.82 17.53
CA ASN A 12 -8.50 -14.91 18.07
C ASN A 12 -9.48 -15.43 17.01
N ALA A 13 -9.38 -14.96 15.76
CA ALA A 13 -10.20 -15.44 14.65
C ALA A 13 -9.87 -16.86 14.15
N GLY A 14 -8.85 -17.52 14.73
CA GLY A 14 -8.45 -18.88 14.34
C GLY A 14 -7.30 -18.94 13.33
N LEU A 15 -6.58 -17.84 13.10
CA LEU A 15 -5.37 -17.78 12.30
C LEU A 15 -4.15 -17.50 13.20
N PRO A 16 -3.62 -18.52 13.91
CA PRO A 16 -2.38 -18.37 14.66
C PRO A 16 -1.20 -18.18 13.69
N LEU A 17 -0.37 -17.18 13.98
CA LEU A 17 0.87 -16.93 13.24
C LEU A 17 2.05 -17.55 13.98
N THR A 18 2.94 -18.20 13.24
CA THR A 18 4.18 -18.80 13.73
C THR A 18 5.33 -17.81 13.50
N LEU A 19 5.99 -17.41 14.59
CA LEU A 19 7.16 -16.54 14.58
C LEU A 19 8.41 -17.35 14.98
N PRO A 20 9.62 -16.93 14.56
CA PRO A 20 10.87 -17.49 15.08
C PRO A 20 10.94 -17.44 16.62
N ALA A 21 11.73 -18.32 17.22
CA ALA A 21 11.90 -18.34 18.67
C ALA A 21 12.40 -16.98 19.19
N GLY A 22 11.72 -16.44 20.20
CA GLY A 22 12.03 -15.13 20.79
C GLY A 22 11.60 -13.92 19.95
N ALA A 23 11.01 -14.12 18.76
CA ALA A 23 10.56 -13.02 17.92
C ALA A 23 9.16 -12.52 18.33
N GLU A 24 8.99 -11.21 18.27
CA GLU A 24 7.72 -10.53 18.53
C GLU A 24 7.08 -10.03 17.21
N PRO A 25 5.74 -9.90 17.15
CA PRO A 25 5.03 -9.24 16.05
C PRO A 25 5.63 -7.87 15.69
N ASN A 26 6.00 -7.68 14.43
CA ASN A 26 6.55 -6.42 13.91
C ASN A 26 5.97 -6.06 12.54
N LEU A 27 6.43 -4.96 11.93
CA LEU A 27 5.88 -4.44 10.67
C LEU A 27 5.96 -5.43 9.49
N SER A 28 6.89 -6.39 9.51
CA SER A 28 7.01 -7.41 8.45
C SER A 28 5.76 -8.29 8.33
N LEU A 29 4.89 -8.33 9.34
CA LEU A 29 3.62 -9.06 9.29
C LEU A 29 2.74 -8.66 8.10
N ILE A 30 2.73 -7.37 7.72
CA ILE A 30 1.91 -6.90 6.58
C ILE A 30 2.39 -7.47 5.23
N LEU A 31 3.64 -7.93 5.18
CA LEU A 31 4.26 -8.55 4.01
C LEU A 31 4.32 -10.08 4.11
N GLY A 32 3.70 -10.67 5.14
CA GLY A 32 3.74 -12.12 5.37
C GLY A 32 5.03 -12.61 6.04
N GLY A 33 5.68 -11.79 6.89
CA GLY A 33 6.87 -12.16 7.67
C GLY A 33 6.65 -13.19 8.79
N ALA A 34 5.55 -13.95 8.75
CA ALA A 34 5.22 -15.00 9.72
C ALA A 34 4.70 -16.24 8.99
N GLY A 35 4.95 -17.42 9.57
CA GLY A 35 4.41 -18.67 9.07
C GLY A 35 2.94 -18.85 9.46
N ALA A 36 2.18 -19.58 8.64
CA ALA A 36 0.84 -20.03 8.95
C ALA A 36 0.53 -21.32 8.16
N ARG A 37 -0.38 -22.15 8.67
CA ARG A 37 -0.82 -23.35 7.92
C ARG A 37 -1.81 -22.94 6.84
N LEU A 38 -1.77 -23.63 5.69
CA LEU A 38 -2.70 -23.38 4.58
C LEU A 38 -4.16 -23.47 5.03
N GLU A 39 -4.49 -24.48 5.84
CA GLU A 39 -5.83 -24.71 6.37
C GLU A 39 -6.35 -23.55 7.24
N ASP A 40 -5.48 -22.92 8.05
CA ASP A 40 -5.88 -21.78 8.88
C ASP A 40 -6.10 -20.53 8.02
N ILE A 41 -5.26 -20.33 6.99
CA ILE A 41 -5.44 -19.22 6.04
C ILE A 41 -6.76 -19.39 5.28
N VAL A 42 -7.02 -20.58 4.74
CA VAL A 42 -8.27 -20.89 4.02
C VAL A 42 -9.47 -20.75 4.94
N ALA A 43 -9.38 -21.22 6.19
CA ALA A 43 -10.41 -21.02 7.20
C ALA A 43 -10.67 -19.53 7.47
N ALA A 44 -9.63 -18.71 7.61
CA ALA A 44 -9.77 -17.27 7.81
C ALA A 44 -10.45 -16.57 6.62
N TYR A 45 -10.14 -16.97 5.38
CA TYR A 45 -10.77 -16.45 4.16
C TYR A 45 -12.28 -16.71 4.10
N SER A 46 -12.80 -17.69 4.84
CA SER A 46 -14.24 -17.91 4.94
C SER A 46 -14.99 -16.69 5.49
N ALA A 47 -14.33 -15.82 6.26
CA ALA A 47 -14.92 -14.58 6.77
C ALA A 47 -15.49 -13.70 5.64
N PHE A 48 -14.87 -13.69 4.45
CA PHE A 48 -15.34 -12.90 3.31
C PHE A 48 -16.67 -13.38 2.75
N ALA A 49 -16.99 -14.68 2.87
CA ALA A 49 -18.26 -15.25 2.44
C ALA A 49 -19.26 -15.45 3.60
N ARG A 50 -18.83 -15.22 4.85
CA ARG A 50 -19.62 -15.47 6.07
C ARG A 50 -19.79 -14.22 6.91
N HIS A 51 -20.02 -13.09 6.24
CA HIS A 51 -20.34 -11.81 6.87
C HIS A 51 -19.33 -11.38 7.96
N GLY A 52 -18.04 -11.62 7.70
CA GLY A 52 -16.94 -11.25 8.58
C GLY A 52 -16.59 -12.27 9.67
N LYS A 53 -17.20 -13.46 9.67
CA LYS A 53 -16.91 -14.54 10.63
C LYS A 53 -16.04 -15.64 10.00
N ALA A 54 -14.84 -15.85 10.53
CA ALA A 54 -14.01 -16.99 10.16
C ALA A 54 -14.58 -18.27 10.78
N ALA A 55 -14.73 -19.32 9.96
CA ALA A 55 -15.24 -20.62 10.38
C ALA A 55 -14.11 -21.65 10.42
N ARG A 56 -14.06 -22.43 11.50
CA ARG A 56 -13.15 -23.58 11.60
C ARG A 56 -13.53 -24.63 10.55
N LEU A 57 -12.53 -25.21 9.89
CA LEU A 57 -12.74 -26.31 8.95
C LEU A 57 -13.35 -27.53 9.66
N ARG A 58 -14.30 -28.17 8.97
CA ARG A 58 -14.94 -29.41 9.40
C ARG A 58 -14.49 -30.54 8.49
N LEU A 59 -14.09 -31.66 9.08
CA LEU A 59 -13.66 -32.85 8.32
C LEU A 59 -14.80 -33.83 8.15
N LYS A 60 -15.77 -33.83 9.07
CA LYS A 60 -16.97 -34.66 9.02
C LYS A 60 -18.23 -33.80 9.02
N PRO A 61 -19.33 -34.24 8.38
CA PRO A 61 -20.61 -33.52 8.41
C PRO A 61 -21.15 -33.27 9.82
N SER A 62 -20.88 -34.19 10.75
CA SER A 62 -21.30 -34.12 12.15
C SER A 62 -20.50 -33.12 13.00
N ASP A 63 -19.35 -32.64 12.52
CA ASP A 63 -18.53 -31.72 13.29
C ASP A 63 -19.30 -30.39 13.49
N PRO A 64 -19.22 -29.75 14.68
CA PRO A 64 -19.94 -28.51 14.93
C PRO A 64 -19.34 -27.36 14.11
N LEU A 65 -20.20 -26.49 13.59
CA LEU A 65 -19.76 -25.24 12.98
C LEU A 65 -19.34 -24.27 14.10
N THR A 66 -18.05 -23.96 14.16
CA THR A 66 -17.49 -22.96 15.09
C THR A 66 -17.06 -21.74 14.31
N GLU A 67 -17.61 -20.58 14.66
CA GLU A 67 -17.32 -19.31 14.00
C GLU A 67 -16.76 -18.29 14.98
N ARG A 68 -15.87 -17.42 14.48
CA ARG A 68 -15.29 -16.32 15.24
C ARG A 68 -15.32 -15.04 14.41
N ALA A 69 -15.72 -13.94 15.02
CA ALA A 69 -15.73 -12.64 14.36
C ALA A 69 -14.30 -12.19 14.05
N LEU A 70 -14.07 -11.75 12.81
CA LEU A 70 -12.80 -11.19 12.34
C LEU A 70 -12.98 -9.73 11.88
N MET A 71 -14.08 -9.43 11.20
CA MET A 71 -14.40 -8.09 10.70
C MET A 71 -15.92 -7.89 10.60
N SER A 72 -16.37 -6.67 10.27
CA SER A 72 -17.79 -6.40 10.04
C SER A 72 -18.28 -7.03 8.73
N PRO A 73 -19.60 -7.29 8.59
CA PRO A 73 -20.18 -7.77 7.33
C PRO A 73 -19.87 -6.86 6.14
N GLY A 74 -19.95 -5.54 6.33
CA GLY A 74 -19.63 -4.58 5.27
C GLY A 74 -18.16 -4.61 4.85
N ALA A 75 -17.23 -4.70 5.80
CA ALA A 75 -15.81 -4.84 5.49
C ALA A 75 -15.52 -6.13 4.72
N ALA A 76 -16.10 -7.25 5.16
CA ALA A 76 -15.96 -8.54 4.49
C ALA A 76 -16.46 -8.49 3.03
N TRP A 77 -17.61 -7.87 2.82
CA TRP A 77 -18.23 -7.70 1.51
C TRP A 77 -17.37 -6.83 0.59
N ILE A 78 -16.91 -5.65 1.05
CA ILE A 78 -16.06 -4.73 0.27
C ILE A 78 -14.76 -5.44 -0.12
N VAL A 79 -14.08 -6.11 0.82
CA VAL A 79 -12.82 -6.81 0.55
C VAL A 79 -13.03 -7.93 -0.47
N ARG A 80 -14.11 -8.71 -0.37
CA ARG A 80 -14.42 -9.75 -1.34
C ARG A 80 -14.61 -9.19 -2.76
N ARG A 81 -15.34 -8.08 -2.91
CA ARG A 81 -15.54 -7.41 -4.19
C ARG A 81 -14.23 -6.88 -4.77
N ILE A 82 -13.37 -6.30 -3.94
CA ILE A 82 -12.01 -5.88 -4.36
C ILE A 82 -11.21 -7.07 -4.90
N LEU A 83 -11.19 -8.19 -4.15
CA LEU A 83 -10.49 -9.42 -4.55
C LEU A 83 -11.08 -10.06 -5.82
N ALA A 84 -12.34 -9.78 -6.15
CA ALA A 84 -13.02 -10.21 -7.36
C ALA A 84 -12.79 -9.29 -8.58
N GLY A 85 -12.06 -8.18 -8.41
CA GLY A 85 -11.92 -7.16 -9.46
C GLY A 85 -13.11 -6.20 -9.57
N GLU A 86 -14.01 -6.20 -8.60
CA GLU A 86 -15.24 -5.39 -8.54
C GLU A 86 -15.11 -4.24 -7.51
N ALA A 87 -13.91 -3.66 -7.41
CA ALA A 87 -13.62 -2.60 -6.45
C ALA A 87 -14.40 -1.29 -6.70
N GLN A 88 -14.73 -1.02 -7.96
CA GLN A 88 -15.47 0.18 -8.35
C GLN A 88 -16.98 -0.04 -8.15
N PRO A 89 -17.70 0.89 -7.51
CA PRO A 89 -19.12 0.78 -7.37
C PRO A 89 -19.88 0.79 -8.70
N VAL A 90 -20.96 0.03 -8.75
CA VAL A 90 -21.93 -0.01 -9.84
C VAL A 90 -23.34 0.14 -9.26
N PRO A 91 -24.32 0.68 -10.00
CA PRO A 91 -25.70 0.75 -9.53
C PRO A 91 -26.21 -0.61 -9.01
N ASP A 92 -27.07 -0.62 -8.00
CA ASP A 92 -27.54 -1.85 -7.35
C ASP A 92 -28.19 -2.84 -8.34
N ALA A 93 -28.90 -2.33 -9.35
CA ALA A 93 -29.50 -3.14 -10.41
C ALA A 93 -28.47 -3.86 -11.30
N SER A 94 -27.23 -3.37 -11.35
CA SER A 94 -26.11 -3.90 -12.13
C SER A 94 -25.11 -4.68 -11.27
N LEU A 95 -25.33 -4.77 -9.95
CA LEU A 95 -24.44 -5.47 -9.05
C LEU A 95 -24.60 -7.00 -9.23
N PRO A 96 -23.52 -7.75 -9.54
CA PRO A 96 -23.61 -9.19 -9.69
C PRO A 96 -24.06 -9.86 -8.38
N GLN A 97 -25.17 -10.61 -8.47
CA GLN A 97 -25.74 -11.34 -7.33
C GLN A 97 -24.76 -12.38 -6.80
N ALA A 98 -24.07 -13.10 -7.67
CA ALA A 98 -22.98 -13.99 -7.30
C ALA A 98 -21.64 -13.31 -7.56
N VAL A 99 -20.75 -13.33 -6.57
CA VAL A 99 -19.38 -12.86 -6.75
C VAL A 99 -18.62 -13.88 -7.60
N PRO A 100 -17.87 -13.45 -8.64
CA PRO A 100 -16.97 -14.35 -9.36
C PRO A 100 -15.83 -14.83 -8.44
N LEU A 101 -14.85 -15.53 -9.00
CA LEU A 101 -13.68 -15.97 -8.24
C LEU A 101 -12.91 -14.74 -7.71
N ALA A 102 -12.99 -14.50 -6.41
CA ALA A 102 -12.19 -13.53 -5.68
C ALA A 102 -10.91 -14.22 -5.20
N TRP A 103 -9.74 -13.63 -5.42
CA TRP A 103 -8.50 -14.33 -5.06
C TRP A 103 -7.32 -13.40 -4.80
N LYS A 104 -6.32 -13.93 -4.10
CA LYS A 104 -5.07 -13.23 -3.82
C LYS A 104 -3.86 -14.15 -3.94
N THR A 105 -2.79 -13.63 -4.54
CA THR A 105 -1.46 -14.26 -4.56
C THR A 105 -0.67 -14.00 -3.27
N GLY A 106 0.21 -14.94 -2.92
CA GLY A 106 1.30 -14.74 -1.98
C GLY A 106 2.61 -15.30 -2.54
N THR A 107 3.72 -14.61 -2.31
CA THR A 107 5.07 -15.07 -2.66
C THR A 107 5.97 -14.75 -1.48
N SER A 108 6.63 -15.75 -0.91
CA SER A 108 7.51 -15.52 0.24
C SER A 108 8.89 -14.99 -0.19
N TYR A 109 9.59 -14.38 0.76
CA TYR A 109 10.94 -13.89 0.52
C TYR A 109 11.88 -15.03 0.09
N GLY A 110 12.68 -14.79 -0.95
CA GLY A 110 13.60 -15.79 -1.48
C GLY A 110 12.93 -16.92 -2.26
N TYR A 111 11.69 -16.75 -2.76
CA TYR A 111 10.99 -17.69 -3.64
C TYR A 111 10.83 -19.11 -3.05
N ARG A 112 10.56 -19.21 -1.74
CA ARG A 112 10.37 -20.50 -1.06
C ARG A 112 8.95 -21.03 -1.18
N ASP A 113 7.99 -20.11 -1.25
CA ASP A 113 6.56 -20.40 -1.25
C ASP A 113 5.84 -19.56 -2.30
N ALA A 114 4.98 -20.22 -3.07
CA ALA A 114 4.02 -19.61 -3.97
C ALA A 114 2.60 -20.03 -3.55
N TRP A 115 1.80 -19.04 -3.16
CA TRP A 115 0.44 -19.20 -2.66
C TRP A 115 -0.58 -18.59 -3.62
N ALA A 116 -1.75 -19.20 -3.68
CA ALA A 116 -2.96 -18.57 -4.17
C ALA A 116 -4.15 -19.02 -3.30
N VAL A 117 -4.88 -18.07 -2.72
CA VAL A 117 -6.11 -18.36 -1.98
C VAL A 117 -7.25 -17.66 -2.68
N GLY A 118 -8.28 -18.41 -3.04
CA GLY A 118 -9.46 -17.93 -3.75
C GLY A 118 -10.75 -18.37 -3.08
N LEU A 119 -11.80 -17.60 -3.34
CA LEU A 119 -13.17 -17.93 -2.98
C LEU A 119 -14.10 -17.59 -4.14
N ASN A 120 -14.95 -18.52 -4.52
CA ASN A 120 -16.08 -18.25 -5.40
C ASN A 120 -17.38 -18.26 -4.58
N ALA A 121 -18.53 -18.25 -5.24
CA ALA A 121 -19.82 -18.24 -4.56
C ALA A 121 -20.06 -19.43 -3.60
N ARG A 122 -19.38 -20.58 -3.78
CA ARG A 122 -19.63 -21.81 -3.01
C ARG A 122 -18.40 -22.40 -2.32
N TYR A 123 -17.21 -22.17 -2.86
CA TYR A 123 -15.98 -22.85 -2.46
C TYR A 123 -14.90 -21.86 -2.05
N LEU A 124 -14.12 -22.27 -1.05
CA LEU A 124 -12.81 -21.72 -0.71
C LEU A 124 -11.76 -22.67 -1.26
N ILE A 125 -10.73 -22.14 -1.90
CA ILE A 125 -9.68 -22.90 -2.57
C ILE A 125 -8.34 -22.32 -2.14
N GLY A 126 -7.50 -23.15 -1.55
CA GLY A 126 -6.14 -22.79 -1.16
C GLY A 126 -5.12 -23.62 -1.91
N ILE A 127 -4.18 -22.96 -2.58
CA ILE A 127 -3.08 -23.59 -3.32
C ILE A 127 -1.77 -23.10 -2.72
N TRP A 128 -0.89 -24.04 -2.41
CA TRP A 128 0.51 -23.79 -2.09
C TRP A 128 1.37 -24.66 -2.99
N THR A 129 2.44 -24.08 -3.52
CA THR A 129 3.51 -24.79 -4.20
C THR A 129 4.85 -24.31 -3.65
N GLY A 130 5.72 -25.25 -3.34
CA GLY A 130 7.05 -25.00 -2.81
C GLY A 130 7.73 -26.33 -2.48
N ARG A 131 8.96 -26.26 -1.99
CA ARG A 131 9.66 -27.45 -1.51
C ARG A 131 9.35 -27.68 -0.04
N PRO A 132 9.01 -28.91 0.38
CA PRO A 132 8.79 -29.20 1.81
C PRO A 132 10.00 -28.94 2.70
N ASP A 133 11.22 -28.98 2.13
CA ASP A 133 12.48 -28.64 2.81
C ASP A 133 12.73 -27.12 2.90
N GLY A 134 11.82 -26.29 2.36
CA GLY A 134 11.91 -24.84 2.35
C GLY A 134 12.97 -24.27 1.40
N THR A 135 13.63 -25.09 0.58
CA THR A 135 14.67 -24.61 -0.35
C THR A 135 14.04 -23.69 -1.42
N PRO A 136 14.67 -22.55 -1.76
CA PRO A 136 14.21 -21.67 -2.83
C PRO A 136 13.95 -22.40 -4.15
N VAL A 137 12.86 -22.03 -4.83
CA VAL A 137 12.61 -22.43 -6.21
C VAL A 137 12.55 -21.17 -7.06
N VAL A 138 13.70 -20.78 -7.59
CA VAL A 138 13.83 -19.57 -8.41
C VAL A 138 12.87 -19.63 -9.60
N GLY A 139 12.13 -18.54 -9.84
CA GLY A 139 11.12 -18.48 -10.88
C GLY A 139 9.73 -18.96 -10.45
N GLN A 140 9.56 -19.56 -9.26
CA GLN A 140 8.25 -19.82 -8.68
C GLN A 140 7.77 -18.63 -7.85
N PHE A 141 6.60 -18.11 -8.21
CA PHE A 141 5.89 -17.08 -7.48
C PHE A 141 4.39 -17.31 -7.66
N GLY A 142 3.57 -16.78 -6.73
CA GLY A 142 2.14 -17.10 -6.65
C GLY A 142 1.42 -16.99 -7.99
N PHE A 143 1.71 -15.96 -8.78
CA PHE A 143 1.04 -15.71 -10.06
C PHE A 143 1.40 -16.74 -11.15
N ALA A 144 2.67 -17.12 -11.27
CA ALA A 144 3.11 -18.07 -12.30
C ALA A 144 2.83 -19.54 -11.93
N SER A 145 2.78 -19.87 -10.64
CA SER A 145 2.72 -21.27 -10.19
C SER A 145 1.36 -21.63 -9.55
N ALA A 146 0.91 -20.87 -8.55
CA ALA A 146 -0.27 -21.25 -7.77
C ALA A 146 -1.60 -20.82 -8.43
N VAL A 147 -1.62 -19.68 -9.12
CA VAL A 147 -2.84 -19.17 -9.80
C VAL A 147 -3.34 -20.08 -10.93
N PRO A 148 -2.49 -20.63 -11.82
CA PRO A 148 -2.96 -21.58 -12.83
C PRO A 148 -3.67 -22.79 -12.22
N LEU A 149 -3.13 -23.35 -11.14
CA LEU A 149 -3.75 -24.47 -10.41
C LEU A 149 -5.08 -24.04 -9.75
N LEU A 150 -5.12 -22.86 -9.13
CA LEU A 150 -6.36 -22.29 -8.57
C LEU A 150 -7.47 -22.21 -9.62
N ASN A 151 -7.15 -21.70 -10.82
CA ASN A 151 -8.10 -21.60 -11.92
C ASN A 151 -8.57 -22.97 -12.43
N GLN A 152 -7.66 -23.94 -12.57
CA GLN A 152 -8.02 -25.31 -12.95
C GLN A 152 -9.00 -25.93 -11.93
N VAL A 153 -8.69 -25.84 -10.62
CA VAL A 153 -9.56 -26.36 -9.56
C VAL A 153 -10.91 -25.64 -9.56
N ASN A 154 -10.93 -24.31 -9.69
CA ASN A 154 -12.17 -23.54 -9.77
C ASN A 154 -13.04 -24.00 -10.95
N ASN A 155 -12.46 -24.17 -12.15
CA ASN A 155 -13.19 -24.61 -13.33
C ASN A 155 -13.78 -26.02 -13.15
N LEU A 156 -13.02 -26.94 -12.55
CA LEU A 156 -13.50 -28.29 -12.23
C LEU A 156 -14.64 -28.29 -11.20
N LEU A 157 -14.60 -27.40 -10.21
CA LEU A 157 -15.63 -27.28 -9.18
C LEU A 157 -16.92 -26.65 -9.71
N LEU A 158 -16.82 -25.67 -10.64
CA LEU A 158 -17.96 -24.98 -11.24
C LEU A 158 -18.63 -25.80 -12.36
N ALA A 159 -17.89 -26.66 -13.07
CA ALA A 159 -18.43 -27.50 -14.13
C ALA A 159 -19.35 -28.64 -13.64
N ARG A 160 -19.48 -28.85 -12.32
CA ARG A 160 -20.26 -29.97 -11.77
C ARG A 160 -21.78 -29.73 -11.89
N PRO A 161 -22.57 -30.71 -12.40
CA PRO A 161 -24.03 -30.62 -12.55
C PRO A 161 -24.83 -30.29 -11.28
N ALA A 162 -24.23 -30.49 -10.10
CA ALA A 162 -24.83 -30.14 -8.80
C ALA A 162 -25.06 -28.63 -8.61
N MET A 163 -24.40 -27.78 -9.41
CA MET A 163 -24.66 -26.33 -9.48
C MET A 163 -26.05 -26.01 -10.07
N SER A 164 -26.62 -26.93 -10.86
CA SER A 164 -27.83 -26.70 -11.65
C SER A 164 -29.14 -26.80 -10.85
N ARG A 165 -29.12 -27.32 -9.60
CA ARG A 165 -30.36 -27.58 -8.83
C ARG A 165 -30.73 -26.49 -7.80
N GLY A 166 -29.86 -25.53 -7.51
CA GLY A 166 -30.10 -24.53 -6.46
C GLY A 166 -29.56 -23.12 -6.72
N GLY A 167 -28.99 -22.86 -7.91
CA GLY A 167 -28.34 -21.60 -8.22
C GLY A 167 -27.07 -21.35 -7.40
N LEU A 168 -26.40 -20.23 -7.69
CA LEU A 168 -25.26 -19.78 -6.90
C LEU A 168 -25.75 -18.98 -5.68
N PRO A 169 -25.11 -19.11 -4.50
CA PRO A 169 -25.39 -18.24 -3.37
C PRO A 169 -25.23 -16.77 -3.75
N SER A 170 -26.24 -15.95 -3.43
CA SER A 170 -26.18 -14.51 -3.60
C SER A 170 -25.33 -13.86 -2.51
N ASP A 171 -24.68 -12.75 -2.82
CA ASP A 171 -23.90 -11.92 -1.89
C ASP A 171 -24.39 -10.47 -1.91
N PRO A 172 -25.60 -10.22 -1.36
CA PRO A 172 -26.22 -8.90 -1.42
C PRO A 172 -25.39 -7.87 -0.66
N ARG A 173 -25.41 -6.63 -1.15
CA ARG A 173 -24.73 -5.50 -0.50
C ARG A 173 -25.33 -5.27 0.90
N PRO A 174 -24.53 -5.29 1.98
CA PRO A 174 -25.00 -4.96 3.32
C PRO A 174 -25.47 -3.50 3.41
N ALA A 175 -26.48 -3.22 4.25
CA ALA A 175 -27.00 -1.86 4.46
C ALA A 175 -25.94 -0.87 5.00
N THR A 176 -24.90 -1.38 5.66
CA THR A 176 -23.74 -0.61 6.12
C THR A 176 -22.79 -0.20 4.97
N VAL A 177 -23.04 -0.64 3.73
CA VAL A 177 -22.20 -0.33 2.57
C VAL A 177 -22.93 0.59 1.62
N SER A 178 -22.47 1.83 1.51
CA SER A 178 -23.01 2.82 0.59
C SER A 178 -22.04 3.10 -0.56
N GLN A 179 -22.52 3.80 -1.58
CA GLN A 179 -21.67 4.34 -2.64
C GLN A 179 -21.32 5.77 -2.28
N GLY A 180 -20.10 6.18 -2.56
CA GLY A 180 -19.66 7.55 -2.39
C GLY A 180 -18.65 7.95 -3.44
N THR A 181 -18.37 9.24 -3.46
CA THR A 181 -17.32 9.81 -4.28
C THR A 181 -16.23 10.34 -3.36
N ILE A 182 -14.98 10.00 -3.64
CA ILE A 182 -13.82 10.56 -2.94
C ILE A 182 -12.97 11.36 -3.91
N CYS A 183 -12.27 12.36 -3.38
CA CYS A 183 -11.35 13.21 -4.12
C CYS A 183 -9.93 12.97 -3.64
N TRP A 184 -9.05 12.61 -4.55
CA TRP A 184 -7.62 12.57 -4.28
C TRP A 184 -6.99 13.94 -4.60
N PRO A 185 -5.99 14.38 -3.81
CA PRO A 185 -5.24 13.62 -2.81
C PRO A 185 -5.82 13.60 -1.39
N GLY A 186 -6.89 14.35 -1.06
CA GLY A 186 -7.43 14.42 0.31
C GLY A 186 -8.06 13.14 0.86
N GLY A 187 -8.59 12.27 -0.01
CA GLY A 187 -9.24 11.01 0.35
C GLY A 187 -10.74 11.14 0.71
N GLN A 188 -11.24 12.37 0.80
CA GLN A 188 -12.63 12.69 1.18
C GLN A 188 -13.36 13.35 0.01
N ASP A 189 -14.68 13.48 0.10
CA ASP A 189 -15.46 14.19 -0.89
C ASP A 189 -15.15 15.69 -0.90
N LEU A 190 -15.29 16.30 -2.07
CA LEU A 190 -15.20 17.74 -2.27
C LEU A 190 -16.30 18.19 -3.24
N PRO A 191 -16.79 19.43 -3.12
CA PRO A 191 -17.78 20.01 -4.04
C PRO A 191 -17.38 19.86 -5.52
N ALA A 192 -18.38 19.85 -6.39
CA ALA A 192 -18.13 19.87 -7.83
C ALA A 192 -17.37 21.15 -8.22
N GLY A 193 -16.32 21.02 -9.03
CA GLY A 193 -15.47 22.13 -9.43
C GLY A 193 -14.38 22.52 -8.42
N ASP A 194 -14.32 21.90 -7.25
CA ASP A 194 -13.26 22.18 -6.28
C ASP A 194 -11.87 21.83 -6.86
N SER A 195 -10.97 22.81 -6.88
CA SER A 195 -9.63 22.72 -7.46
C SER A 195 -8.71 21.72 -6.77
N ASN A 196 -9.03 21.31 -5.53
CA ASN A 196 -8.31 20.31 -4.75
C ASN A 196 -8.72 18.88 -5.11
N CYS A 197 -9.88 18.68 -5.75
CA CYS A 197 -10.27 17.37 -6.26
C CYS A 197 -9.53 17.06 -7.58
N ARG A 198 -8.31 16.54 -7.49
CA ARG A 198 -7.46 16.25 -8.65
C ARG A 198 -7.91 15.01 -9.39
N ARG A 199 -8.38 14.01 -8.64
CA ARG A 199 -9.00 12.80 -9.19
C ARG A 199 -10.25 12.47 -8.39
N ARG A 200 -11.38 12.46 -9.08
CA ARG A 200 -12.67 12.07 -8.52
C ARG A 200 -12.89 10.59 -8.78
N LEU A 201 -13.10 9.80 -7.73
CA LEU A 201 -13.22 8.34 -7.80
C LEU A 201 -14.49 7.89 -7.09
N ALA A 202 -15.22 6.96 -7.71
CA ALA A 202 -16.30 6.26 -7.03
C ALA A 202 -15.71 5.22 -6.07
N SER A 203 -16.31 5.05 -4.90
CA SER A 203 -15.85 4.07 -3.90
C SER A 203 -17.00 3.50 -3.07
N TRP A 204 -16.82 2.26 -2.59
CA TRP A 204 -17.69 1.66 -1.60
C TRP A 204 -17.31 2.21 -0.22
N LEU A 205 -18.27 2.78 0.51
CA LEU A 205 -18.07 3.33 1.84
C LEU A 205 -18.67 2.40 2.89
N LEU A 206 -17.88 2.09 3.92
CA LEU A 206 -18.37 1.39 5.10
C LEU A 206 -18.91 2.43 6.09
N ASP A 207 -20.17 2.30 6.49
CA ASP A 207 -20.85 3.21 7.44
C ASP A 207 -20.69 4.69 7.03
N ALA A 208 -20.83 4.96 5.72
CA ALA A 208 -20.59 6.27 5.10
C ALA A 208 -19.22 6.91 5.39
N SER A 209 -18.25 6.12 5.86
CA SER A 209 -16.95 6.62 6.30
C SER A 209 -16.03 6.92 5.11
N GLN A 210 -15.50 8.13 5.08
CA GLN A 210 -14.49 8.59 4.11
C GLN A 210 -13.21 8.96 4.86
N PRO A 211 -12.29 8.00 5.05
CA PRO A 211 -11.05 8.28 5.76
C PRO A 211 -10.19 9.26 4.95
N PRO A 212 -9.57 10.27 5.59
CA PRO A 212 -8.63 11.13 4.90
C PRO A 212 -7.39 10.32 4.50
N THR A 213 -6.61 10.87 3.57
CA THR A 213 -5.30 10.31 3.23
C THR A 213 -4.43 10.19 4.47
N LEU A 214 -4.05 8.96 4.79
CA LEU A 214 -3.23 8.65 5.94
C LEU A 214 -1.78 9.07 5.69
N LEU A 215 -1.22 9.84 6.61
CA LEU A 215 0.16 10.29 6.56
C LEU A 215 1.02 9.38 7.43
N LEU A 216 2.17 8.97 6.91
CA LEU A 216 3.16 8.25 7.69
C LEU A 216 4.09 9.25 8.38
N PRO A 217 4.42 9.04 9.68
CA PRO A 217 5.40 9.87 10.38
C PRO A 217 6.72 9.95 9.61
N GLY A 218 7.30 11.15 9.53
CA GLY A 218 8.56 11.39 8.83
C GLY A 218 8.46 11.49 7.30
N GLN A 219 7.26 11.42 6.72
CA GLN A 219 7.06 11.63 5.28
C GLN A 219 6.53 13.02 4.92
N GLU A 220 6.01 13.77 5.90
CA GLU A 220 5.44 15.09 5.70
C GLU A 220 5.87 16.05 6.80
N SER A 221 5.70 17.35 6.53
CA SER A 221 5.78 18.40 7.56
C SER A 221 4.55 18.36 8.47
N VAL A 222 4.49 19.24 9.48
CA VAL A 222 3.36 19.34 10.42
C VAL A 222 2.04 19.66 9.70
N ARG A 223 2.09 20.38 8.57
CA ARG A 223 0.92 20.66 7.72
C ARG A 223 0.39 19.44 6.95
N GLY A 224 1.16 18.37 6.83
CA GLY A 224 0.76 17.21 6.05
C GLY A 224 0.59 17.56 4.57
N ILE A 225 -0.63 17.35 4.05
CA ILE A 225 -0.96 17.59 2.64
C ILE A 225 -1.84 18.83 2.40
N ARG A 226 -2.23 19.56 3.44
CA ARG A 226 -3.11 20.73 3.36
C ARG A 226 -2.32 22.00 3.65
N PHE A 227 -2.20 22.86 2.64
CA PHE A 227 -1.36 24.05 2.72
C PHE A 227 -2.23 25.32 2.69
N PRO A 228 -2.21 26.16 3.74
CA PRO A 228 -2.66 27.54 3.62
C PRO A 228 -1.72 28.28 2.68
N VAL A 229 -2.27 28.88 1.64
CA VAL A 229 -1.54 29.66 0.64
C VAL A 229 -2.20 31.01 0.46
N TRP A 230 -1.48 32.07 0.81
CA TRP A 230 -1.84 33.44 0.49
C TRP A 230 -1.40 33.77 -0.94
N ARG A 231 -2.31 34.32 -1.74
CA ARG A 231 -2.01 34.74 -3.12
C ARG A 231 -2.35 36.20 -3.36
N ASN A 232 -1.54 36.87 -4.17
CA ASN A 232 -1.86 38.20 -4.70
C ASN A 232 -2.83 38.12 -5.91
N GLU A 233 -3.20 39.26 -6.47
CA GLU A 233 -4.10 39.36 -7.63
C GLU A 233 -3.53 38.70 -8.90
N HIS A 234 -2.21 38.55 -8.99
CA HIS A 234 -1.51 37.85 -10.07
C HIS A 234 -1.43 36.33 -9.85
N GLY A 235 -1.95 35.82 -8.72
CA GLY A 235 -1.96 34.41 -8.37
C GLY A 235 -0.64 33.86 -7.82
N GLU A 236 0.34 34.73 -7.56
CA GLU A 236 1.61 34.38 -6.94
C GLU A 236 1.45 34.20 -5.42
N ARG A 237 2.21 33.29 -4.83
CA ARG A 237 2.23 33.13 -3.37
C ARG A 237 2.91 34.32 -2.70
N VAL A 238 2.29 34.85 -1.67
CA VAL A 238 2.78 36.02 -0.91
C VAL A 238 2.73 35.77 0.60
N ALA A 239 3.30 36.67 1.40
CA ALA A 239 3.07 36.68 2.84
C ALA A 239 1.62 37.14 3.17
N ALA A 240 1.16 36.82 4.38
CA ALA A 240 -0.21 37.07 4.81
C ALA A 240 -0.53 38.57 4.94
N ASP A 241 0.49 39.38 5.21
CA ASP A 241 0.43 40.83 5.41
C ASP A 241 0.61 41.63 4.10
N CYS A 242 0.82 40.95 2.97
CA CYS A 242 0.96 41.62 1.69
C CYS A 242 -0.38 42.23 1.22
N PRO A 243 -0.37 43.42 0.60
CA PRO A 243 -1.58 44.06 0.07
C PRO A 243 -2.33 43.14 -0.91
N GLY A 244 -3.64 43.00 -0.72
CA GLY A 244 -4.50 42.18 -1.59
C GLY A 244 -4.30 40.66 -1.44
N ALA A 245 -3.55 40.20 -0.42
CA ALA A 245 -3.38 38.78 -0.14
C ALA A 245 -4.73 38.11 0.18
N ARG A 246 -5.01 36.99 -0.49
CA ARG A 246 -6.21 36.16 -0.26
C ARG A 246 -5.82 34.73 0.10
N GLU A 247 -6.46 34.19 1.13
CA GLU A 247 -6.17 32.82 1.56
C GLU A 247 -6.83 31.83 0.62
N SER A 248 -6.13 30.74 0.38
CA SER A 248 -6.70 29.55 -0.21
C SER A 248 -6.07 28.33 0.43
N GLN A 249 -6.87 27.28 0.64
CA GLN A 249 -6.36 25.99 1.05
C GLN A 249 -6.04 25.15 -0.18
N VAL A 250 -4.80 24.71 -0.30
CA VAL A 250 -4.32 23.88 -1.40
C VAL A 250 -3.98 22.49 -0.87
N GLU A 251 -4.65 21.47 -1.41
CA GLU A 251 -4.26 20.08 -1.19
C GLU A 251 -3.21 19.64 -2.21
N VAL A 252 -2.15 19.01 -1.70
CA VAL A 252 -1.05 18.45 -2.50
C VAL A 252 -0.96 16.94 -2.29
N TRP A 253 -0.31 16.26 -3.22
CA TRP A 253 -0.06 14.83 -3.07
C TRP A 253 0.96 14.55 -1.94
N PRO A 254 0.87 13.39 -1.28
CA PRO A 254 1.88 12.94 -0.35
C PRO A 254 3.29 13.04 -0.95
N LEU A 255 4.24 13.58 -0.19
CA LEU A 255 5.60 13.88 -0.61
C LEU A 255 6.33 12.69 -1.22
N PRO A 256 6.19 11.44 -0.71
CA PRO A 256 6.82 10.30 -1.35
C PRO A 256 6.36 10.14 -2.80
N LEU A 257 5.12 10.52 -3.14
CA LEU A 257 4.58 10.35 -4.49
C LEU A 257 5.09 11.39 -5.48
N ASP A 258 5.57 12.54 -5.02
CA ASP A 258 5.97 13.68 -5.86
C ASP A 258 6.86 13.33 -7.07
N PRO A 259 7.88 12.45 -6.94
CA PRO A 259 8.73 12.03 -8.06
C PRO A 259 8.02 11.36 -9.23
N TRP A 260 6.91 10.68 -8.95
CA TRP A 260 6.16 9.88 -9.92
C TRP A 260 4.94 10.61 -10.47
N LEU A 261 4.68 11.84 -10.01
CA LEU A 261 3.58 12.65 -10.48
C LEU A 261 3.93 13.42 -11.78
N PRO A 262 2.92 13.68 -12.64
CA PRO A 262 3.02 14.66 -13.70
C PRO A 262 3.50 16.01 -13.16
N ALA A 263 4.27 16.76 -13.96
CA ALA A 263 4.87 18.02 -13.51
C ALA A 263 3.87 19.03 -12.94
N SER A 264 2.64 19.08 -13.47
CA SER A 264 1.54 19.94 -13.01
C SER A 264 0.95 19.54 -11.65
N GLU A 265 1.07 18.27 -11.26
CA GLU A 265 0.55 17.74 -9.99
C GLU A 265 1.60 17.74 -8.88
N ARG A 266 2.87 17.98 -9.21
CA ARG A 266 3.93 18.10 -8.20
C ARG A 266 3.66 19.25 -7.25
N ARG A 267 4.09 19.08 -6.00
CA ARG A 267 3.87 20.03 -4.90
C ARG A 267 4.24 21.46 -5.28
N ARG A 268 5.41 21.68 -5.90
CA ARG A 268 5.86 23.01 -6.35
C ARG A 268 4.89 23.65 -7.35
N ALA A 269 4.39 22.89 -8.33
CA ALA A 269 3.47 23.40 -9.34
C ALA A 269 2.07 23.67 -8.74
N ARG A 270 1.59 22.80 -7.85
CA ARG A 270 0.32 22.96 -7.13
C ARG A 270 0.30 24.21 -6.26
N LEU A 271 1.39 24.45 -5.51
CA LEU A 271 1.52 25.64 -4.67
C LEU A 271 1.69 26.91 -5.52
N GLY A 272 2.37 26.82 -6.67
CA GLY A 272 2.62 27.95 -7.56
C GLY A 272 3.86 28.77 -7.17
N PRO A 273 4.25 29.73 -8.02
CA PRO A 273 5.43 30.58 -7.81
C PRO A 273 5.26 31.46 -6.56
N ALA A 274 6.36 31.81 -5.91
CA ALA A 274 6.39 32.82 -4.86
C ALA A 274 6.70 34.19 -5.50
N SER A 275 6.05 35.25 -5.01
CA SER A 275 6.31 36.61 -5.45
C SER A 275 7.69 37.07 -4.97
N GLU A 276 8.44 37.75 -5.82
CA GLU A 276 9.76 38.30 -5.46
C GLU A 276 9.63 39.59 -4.62
N SER A 277 8.54 40.34 -4.79
CA SER A 277 8.33 41.63 -4.12
C SER A 277 7.78 41.48 -2.69
N CYS A 278 6.98 40.44 -2.45
CA CYS A 278 6.39 40.15 -1.15
C CYS A 278 6.37 38.63 -0.91
N PRO A 279 7.54 37.99 -0.73
CA PRO A 279 7.64 36.54 -0.67
C PRO A 279 6.90 35.97 0.56
N PRO A 280 6.36 34.75 0.48
CA PRO A 280 5.80 34.07 1.65
C PRO A 280 6.84 33.99 2.76
N LEU A 281 6.42 34.26 4.00
CA LEU A 281 7.27 34.06 5.16
C LEU A 281 7.75 32.60 5.19
N GLN A 282 9.07 32.41 5.32
CA GLN A 282 9.66 31.10 5.56
C GLN A 282 9.19 30.59 6.93
N THR A 283 8.10 29.84 6.92
CA THR A 283 7.67 29.11 8.11
C THR A 283 8.58 27.90 8.25
N GLN A 284 9.10 27.65 9.46
CA GLN A 284 9.95 26.50 9.84
C GLN A 284 9.29 25.11 9.66
N ASP A 285 8.23 25.02 8.86
CA ASP A 285 7.51 23.79 8.55
C ASP A 285 8.03 23.18 7.23
N THR A 286 9.34 22.98 7.17
CA THR A 286 9.99 22.35 6.02
C THR A 286 9.68 20.86 6.02
N ALA A 287 9.32 20.32 4.86
CA ALA A 287 9.13 18.87 4.73
C ALA A 287 10.46 18.13 4.99
N PRO A 288 10.44 16.98 5.66
CA PRO A 288 11.64 16.22 5.94
C PRO A 288 12.38 15.85 4.66
N LEU A 289 13.70 15.94 4.66
CA LEU A 289 14.53 15.41 3.58
C LEU A 289 14.43 13.88 3.58
N VAL A 290 13.84 13.30 2.53
CA VAL A 290 13.67 11.85 2.39
C VAL A 290 14.56 11.33 1.28
N LEU A 291 15.36 10.31 1.59
CA LEU A 291 16.18 9.57 0.63
C LEU A 291 15.40 8.37 0.07
N SER A 292 15.40 8.24 -1.26
CA SER A 292 14.82 7.14 -2.02
C SER A 292 15.86 6.51 -2.95
N GLY A 293 15.69 5.21 -3.24
CA GLY A 293 16.61 4.43 -4.08
C GLY A 293 17.49 3.47 -3.29
N ILE A 294 17.75 3.76 -2.01
CA ILE A 294 18.47 2.88 -1.08
C ILE A 294 17.82 2.98 0.31
N ARG A 295 17.87 1.90 1.08
CA ARG A 295 17.37 1.85 2.47
C ARG A 295 18.54 1.59 3.41
N ASP A 296 18.41 2.11 4.62
CA ASP A 296 19.31 1.74 5.71
C ASP A 296 19.25 0.23 5.99
N GLY A 297 20.42 -0.38 6.19
CA GLY A 297 20.62 -1.83 6.32
C GLY A 297 20.44 -2.64 5.04
N ALA A 298 20.33 -2.02 3.86
CA ALA A 298 20.15 -2.76 2.63
C ALA A 298 21.36 -3.64 2.28
N VAL A 299 21.11 -4.84 1.76
CA VAL A 299 22.16 -5.69 1.15
C VAL A 299 21.93 -5.71 -0.35
N ILE A 300 22.85 -5.10 -1.08
CA ILE A 300 22.84 -4.98 -2.53
C ILE A 300 23.70 -6.09 -3.11
N LYS A 301 23.17 -6.79 -4.13
CA LYS A 301 23.90 -7.81 -4.87
C LYS A 301 24.04 -7.40 -6.33
N ARG A 302 25.21 -7.68 -6.91
CA ARG A 302 25.43 -7.54 -8.35
C ARG A 302 24.56 -8.50 -9.14
N LEU A 303 24.18 -8.10 -10.34
CA LEU A 303 23.63 -9.03 -11.31
C LEU A 303 24.72 -10.00 -11.77
N PRO A 304 24.40 -11.27 -12.06
CA PRO A 304 25.39 -12.20 -12.59
C PRO A 304 26.05 -11.67 -13.86
N GLY A 305 27.38 -11.59 -13.89
CA GLY A 305 28.16 -11.08 -15.02
C GLY A 305 28.43 -9.57 -15.00
N GLU A 306 27.84 -8.82 -14.07
CA GLU A 306 28.06 -7.37 -13.95
C GLU A 306 29.17 -7.04 -12.95
N ALA A 307 30.12 -6.21 -13.37
CA ALA A 307 31.23 -5.76 -12.51
C ALA A 307 30.82 -4.61 -11.57
N ARG A 308 29.75 -3.89 -11.89
CA ARG A 308 29.31 -2.67 -11.20
C ARG A 308 27.83 -2.70 -10.88
N VAL A 309 27.43 -1.97 -9.84
CA VAL A 309 26.03 -1.69 -9.53
C VAL A 309 25.77 -0.20 -9.73
N MET A 310 24.68 0.12 -10.44
CA MET A 310 24.18 1.48 -10.59
C MET A 310 22.93 1.64 -9.72
N LEU A 311 23.00 2.52 -8.72
CA LEU A 311 21.91 2.82 -7.81
C LEU A 311 21.32 4.19 -8.16
N PRO A 312 20.13 4.26 -8.78
CA PRO A 312 19.44 5.53 -8.97
C PRO A 312 18.93 6.03 -7.61
N LEU A 313 19.40 7.21 -7.22
CA LEU A 313 19.10 7.86 -5.96
C LEU A 313 18.27 9.11 -6.21
N GLN A 314 17.33 9.36 -5.30
CA GLN A 314 16.49 10.55 -5.35
C GLN A 314 16.20 11.07 -3.95
N THR A 315 16.11 12.39 -3.81
CA THR A 315 15.52 13.05 -2.64
C THR A 315 14.15 13.65 -2.94
N SER A 316 13.32 13.70 -1.91
CA SER A 316 12.12 14.54 -1.85
C SER A 316 12.12 15.31 -0.53
N GLY A 317 11.40 16.44 -0.48
CA GLY A 317 11.42 17.34 0.66
C GLY A 317 12.74 18.11 0.81
N GLY A 318 12.97 18.65 2.00
CA GLY A 318 14.07 19.56 2.30
C GLY A 318 13.99 20.90 1.56
N GLU A 319 15.02 21.74 1.74
CA GLU A 319 15.08 23.11 1.19
C GLU A 319 16.36 23.39 0.41
N GLY A 320 16.25 24.10 -0.71
CA GLY A 320 17.41 24.63 -1.43
C GLY A 320 18.24 23.61 -2.22
N ARG A 321 19.57 23.74 -2.17
CA ARG A 321 20.54 22.84 -2.83
C ARG A 321 20.72 21.52 -2.07
N ARG A 322 21.22 20.47 -2.75
CA ARG A 322 21.57 19.17 -2.16
C ARG A 322 23.05 18.86 -2.35
N TRP A 323 23.67 18.35 -1.29
CA TRP A 323 25.03 17.82 -1.30
C TRP A 323 25.00 16.34 -0.92
N TRP A 324 25.66 15.51 -1.73
CA TRP A 324 25.69 14.07 -1.56
C TRP A 324 27.09 13.62 -1.16
N PHE A 325 27.16 12.65 -0.25
CA PHE A 325 28.40 12.11 0.27
C PHE A 325 28.34 10.58 0.32
N ILE A 326 29.42 9.92 -0.08
CA ILE A 326 29.60 8.47 0.06
C ILE A 326 30.81 8.21 0.96
N ASN A 327 30.61 7.55 2.09
CA ASN A 327 31.65 7.34 3.12
C ASN A 327 32.38 8.63 3.53
N GLY A 328 31.64 9.75 3.58
CA GLY A 328 32.18 11.07 3.90
C GLY A 328 32.78 11.85 2.72
N GLU A 329 33.01 11.20 1.57
CA GLU A 329 33.54 11.85 0.36
C GLU A 329 32.42 12.48 -0.47
N PRO A 330 32.54 13.75 -0.91
CA PRO A 330 31.52 14.41 -1.71
C PRO A 330 31.39 13.77 -3.11
N LEU A 331 30.15 13.60 -3.56
CA LEU A 331 29.86 13.21 -4.95
C LEU A 331 29.75 14.45 -5.84
N GLU A 332 30.20 14.34 -7.09
CA GLU A 332 29.93 15.33 -8.15
C GLU A 332 28.46 15.28 -8.61
N ALA A 333 27.54 15.47 -7.68
CA ALA A 333 26.11 15.48 -7.94
C ALA A 333 25.49 16.70 -7.28
N ALA A 334 24.90 17.58 -8.10
CA ALA A 334 24.13 18.71 -7.62
C ALA A 334 22.64 18.46 -7.92
N GLY A 335 21.82 18.51 -6.87
CA GLY A 335 20.36 18.47 -7.00
C GLY A 335 19.72 17.19 -6.46
N ALA A 336 18.43 17.04 -6.75
CA ALA A 336 17.58 16.04 -6.09
C ALA A 336 17.74 14.60 -6.60
N ARG A 337 18.50 14.37 -7.67
CA ARG A 337 18.71 13.04 -8.26
C ARG A 337 20.18 12.82 -8.58
N THR A 338 20.65 11.60 -8.38
CA THR A 338 21.98 11.17 -8.78
C THR A 338 22.00 9.66 -8.99
N THR A 339 23.03 9.14 -9.64
CA THR A 339 23.25 7.70 -9.78
C THR A 339 24.58 7.34 -9.15
N LEU A 340 24.54 6.55 -8.08
CA LEU A 340 25.74 6.05 -7.42
C LEU A 340 26.21 4.79 -8.13
N THR A 341 27.45 4.78 -8.59
CA THR A 341 28.08 3.61 -9.21
C THR A 341 29.08 3.00 -8.24
N LEU A 342 28.90 1.72 -7.91
CA LEU A 342 29.76 0.99 -6.98
C LEU A 342 30.34 -0.25 -7.66
N ASP A 343 31.62 -0.52 -7.42
CA ASP A 343 32.37 -1.64 -8.01
C ASP A 343 33.05 -2.53 -6.96
N LYS A 344 33.22 -2.04 -5.72
CA LYS A 344 33.88 -2.75 -4.63
C LYS A 344 32.88 -3.27 -3.59
N PRO A 345 32.98 -4.55 -3.20
CA PRO A 345 32.16 -5.07 -2.11
C PRO A 345 32.60 -4.41 -0.79
N GLY A 346 31.67 -4.29 0.15
CA GLY A 346 31.93 -3.68 1.45
C GLY A 346 30.74 -2.92 2.01
N GLU A 347 30.97 -2.26 3.14
CA GLU A 347 30.02 -1.36 3.78
C GLU A 347 30.14 0.05 3.19
N TRP A 348 28.98 0.66 2.98
CA TRP A 348 28.83 1.97 2.37
C TRP A 348 27.84 2.80 3.20
N GLN A 349 28.16 4.08 3.39
CA GLN A 349 27.28 5.06 4.00
C GLN A 349 27.03 6.18 3.00
N LEU A 350 25.78 6.31 2.59
CA LEU A 350 25.33 7.43 1.78
C LEU A 350 24.66 8.47 2.68
N VAL A 351 25.06 9.73 2.55
CA VAL A 351 24.44 10.87 3.24
C VAL A 351 24.08 11.91 2.19
N VAL A 352 22.89 12.49 2.31
CA VAL A 352 22.49 13.69 1.58
C VAL A 352 22.10 14.76 2.57
N MET A 353 22.60 15.97 2.35
CA MET A 353 22.31 17.16 3.14
C MET A 353 21.67 18.24 2.28
N ASP A 354 20.73 18.99 2.85
CA ASP A 354 20.12 20.15 2.21
C ASP A 354 20.64 21.49 2.76
N GLU A 355 20.19 22.60 2.16
CA GLU A 355 20.65 23.96 2.48
C GLU A 355 20.17 24.43 3.86
N ALA A 356 19.12 23.82 4.39
CA ALA A 356 18.63 24.05 5.75
C ALA A 356 19.34 23.15 6.79
N GLY A 357 20.32 22.32 6.38
CA GLY A 357 21.08 21.44 7.25
C GLY A 357 20.35 20.14 7.62
N GLN A 358 19.22 19.82 6.97
CA GLN A 358 18.60 18.51 7.12
C GLN A 358 19.45 17.44 6.45
N THR A 359 19.54 16.27 7.08
CA THR A 359 20.30 15.14 6.55
C THR A 359 19.42 13.90 6.44
N ALA A 360 19.56 13.17 5.34
CA ALA A 360 19.08 11.80 5.21
C ALA A 360 20.26 10.88 4.93
N ALA A 361 20.31 9.75 5.63
CA ALA A 361 21.42 8.81 5.51
C ALA A 361 20.93 7.36 5.39
N ALA A 362 21.73 6.53 4.73
CA ALA A 362 21.54 5.09 4.66
C ALA A 362 22.91 4.39 4.68
N SER A 363 23.08 3.48 5.62
CA SER A 363 24.18 2.52 5.66
C SER A 363 23.75 1.23 4.97
N PHE A 364 24.56 0.68 4.08
CA PHE A 364 24.22 -0.53 3.31
C PHE A 364 25.46 -1.32 2.93
N THR A 365 25.28 -2.58 2.54
CA THR A 365 26.37 -3.49 2.16
C THR A 365 26.25 -3.86 0.69
N LEU A 366 27.35 -3.78 -0.07
CA LEU A 366 27.47 -4.35 -1.41
C LEU A 366 28.17 -5.71 -1.34
N GLN A 367 27.52 -6.74 -1.86
CA GLN A 367 28.05 -8.10 -2.03
C GLN A 367 28.36 -8.40 -3.49
#